data_AF-A0A2G8TLZ4-F1
#
_entry.id   AF-A0A2G8TLZ4-F1
#
_cell.length_a   1.000
_cell.length_b   1.000
_cell.length_c   1.000
_cell.angle_alpha   90.00
_cell.angle_beta   90.00
_cell.angle_gamma   90.00
#
_symmetry.space_group_name_H-M   'P 1'
#
loop_
_entity.id
_entity.type
_entity.pdbx_description
1 polymer ?
#
loop_
_entity_poly.entity_id
_entity_poly.type
_entity_poly.pdbx_seq_one_letter_code
_entity_poly.pdbx_strand_id
1 'polypeptide(L)' 'MADKRERFVALAEKRVSRAIHELRLIGNLSNTHNYTYTHDDAHRIVTALEQEIKLLKGRFAAGVLKNQPKFKL' A
#
# COMPACT_ATOMS: atom_id res chain seq x y z
N MET A 1 -27.47 10.25 -5.94
CA MET A 1 -26.48 9.65 -5.02
C MET A 1 -25.35 9.12 -5.88
N ALA A 2 -24.11 9.57 -5.70
CA ALA A 2 -22.99 8.99 -6.45
C ALA A 2 -22.97 7.48 -6.24
N ASP A 3 -22.86 6.71 -7.34
CA ASP A 3 -22.82 5.26 -7.25
C ASP A 3 -21.67 4.85 -6.31
N LYS A 4 -21.89 3.81 -5.49
CA LYS A 4 -20.84 3.26 -4.61
C LYS A 4 -19.56 3.01 -5.38
N ARG A 5 -19.68 2.63 -6.67
CA ARG A 5 -18.57 2.49 -7.61
C ARG A 5 -17.87 3.81 -7.90
N GLU A 6 -18.58 4.85 -8.28
CA GLU A 6 -18.00 6.18 -8.57
C GLU A 6 -17.26 6.74 -7.36
N ARG A 7 -17.87 6.66 -6.16
CA ARG A 7 -17.22 7.09 -4.92
C ARG A 7 -15.95 6.29 -4.64
N PHE A 8 -15.96 4.98 -4.89
CA PHE A 8 -14.77 4.14 -4.76
C PHE A 8 -13.66 4.56 -5.73
N VAL A 9 -13.99 4.77 -7.02
CA VAL A 9 -13.02 5.17 -8.05
C VAL A 9 -12.38 6.51 -7.69
N ALA A 10 -13.18 7.54 -7.39
CA ALA A 10 -12.67 8.85 -7.03
C ALA A 10 -11.74 8.83 -5.80
N LEU A 11 -12.10 8.02 -4.78
CA LEU A 11 -11.24 7.84 -3.61
C LEU A 11 -9.97 7.04 -3.92
N ALA A 12 -10.07 6.00 -4.75
CA ALA A 12 -8.95 5.17 -5.14
C ALA A 12 -7.92 5.98 -5.93
N GLU A 13 -8.34 6.71 -6.96
CA GLU A 13 -7.47 7.57 -7.76
C GLU A 13 -6.74 8.58 -6.87
N LYS A 14 -7.49 9.33 -6.05
CA LYS A 14 -6.91 10.34 -5.15
C LYS A 14 -5.90 9.75 -4.17
N ARG A 15 -6.21 8.59 -3.57
CA ARG A 15 -5.36 7.98 -2.54
C ARG A 15 -4.13 7.30 -3.12
N VAL A 16 -4.28 6.60 -4.25
CA VAL A 16 -3.18 5.93 -4.94
C VAL A 16 -2.19 6.95 -5.50
N SER A 17 -2.67 8.04 -6.11
CA SER A 17 -1.79 9.11 -6.59
C SER A 17 -0.98 9.74 -5.46
N ARG A 18 -1.59 9.97 -4.29
CA ARG A 18 -0.87 10.46 -3.09
C ARG A 18 0.16 9.45 -2.60
N ALA A 19 -0.20 8.17 -2.47
CA ALA A 19 0.73 7.14 -2.03
C ALA A 19 1.94 7.02 -2.96
N ILE A 20 1.73 7.07 -4.28
CA ILE A 20 2.83 7.07 -5.26
C ILE A 20 3.73 8.30 -5.09
N HIS A 21 3.14 9.48 -4.85
CA HIS A 21 3.92 10.69 -4.60
C HIS A 21 4.78 10.57 -3.34
N GLU A 22 4.21 10.12 -2.22
CA GLU A 22 4.95 9.91 -0.97
C GLU A 22 6.07 8.88 -1.15
N LEU A 23 5.81 7.78 -1.86
CA LEU A 23 6.85 6.77 -2.15
C LEU A 23 8.03 7.36 -2.96
N ARG A 24 7.77 8.30 -3.87
CA ARG A 24 8.84 9.00 -4.61
C ARG A 24 9.64 9.92 -3.68
N LEU A 25 8.97 10.65 -2.79
CA LEU A 25 9.64 11.51 -1.80
C LEU A 25 10.51 10.69 -0.85
N ILE A 26 10.01 9.55 -0.37
CA ILE A 26 10.79 8.60 0.43
C ILE A 26 11.97 8.07 -0.39
N GLY A 27 11.75 7.73 -1.67
CA GLY A 27 12.82 7.31 -2.58
C GLY A 27 13.94 8.34 -2.72
N ASN A 28 13.63 9.64 -2.68
CA ASN A 28 14.65 10.70 -2.73
C ASN A 28 15.60 10.69 -1.53
N LEU A 29 15.24 10.06 -0.40
CA LEU A 29 16.13 9.89 0.76
C LEU A 29 17.32 8.98 0.46
N SER A 30 17.25 8.17 -0.60
CA SER A 30 18.39 7.36 -1.08
C SER A 30 19.53 8.19 -1.67
N ASN A 31 19.34 9.50 -1.87
CA ASN A 31 20.38 10.37 -2.37
C ASN A 31 21.46 10.63 -1.29
N THR A 32 22.54 9.86 -1.37
CA THR A 32 23.69 9.93 -0.44
C THR A 32 24.50 11.22 -0.57
N HIS A 33 24.31 12.02 -1.63
CA HIS A 33 24.91 13.34 -1.73
C HIS A 33 24.25 14.32 -0.73
N ASN A 34 22.95 14.16 -0.50
CA ASN A 34 22.17 15.04 0.38
C ASN A 34 22.00 14.49 1.79
N TYR A 35 22.13 13.17 1.97
CA TYR A 35 21.82 12.48 3.22
C TYR A 35 22.86 11.42 3.56
N THR A 36 23.03 11.17 4.86
CA THR A 36 23.81 10.03 5.38
C THR A 36 22.86 9.10 6.11
N TYR A 37 22.89 7.83 5.75
CA TYR A 37 22.07 6.78 6.36
C TYR A 37 22.84 5.47 6.33
N THR A 38 22.51 4.57 7.26
CA THR A 38 23.08 3.23 7.28
C THR A 38 22.25 2.27 6.44
N HIS A 39 22.83 1.11 6.11
CA HIS A 39 22.08 0.04 5.47
C HIS A 39 20.89 -0.41 6.34
N ASP A 40 21.02 -0.37 7.67
CA ASP A 40 19.93 -0.71 8.60
C ASP A 40 18.77 0.29 8.49
N ASP A 41 19.06 1.59 8.40
CA ASP A 41 18.03 2.63 8.23
C ASP A 41 17.22 2.40 6.95
N ALA A 42 17.91 2.17 5.83
CA ALA A 42 17.28 1.88 4.54
C ALA A 42 16.44 0.59 4.61
N HIS A 43 16.98 -0.46 5.21
CA HIS A 43 16.28 -1.73 5.38
C HIS A 43 14.99 -1.56 6.20
N ARG A 44 15.06 -0.86 7.34
CA ARG A 44 13.89 -0.59 8.20
C ARG A 44 12.80 0.19 7.48
N ILE A 45 13.16 1.20 6.68
CA ILE A 45 12.20 1.97 5.86
C ILE A 45 11.51 1.05 4.85
N VAL A 46 12.28 0.26 4.09
CA VAL A 46 11.72 -0.62 3.05
C VAL A 46 10.83 -1.70 3.66
N THR A 47 11.29 -2.37 4.73
CA THR A 47 10.52 -3.42 5.40
C THR A 47 9.18 -2.90 5.94
N ALA A 48 9.16 -1.70 6.52
CA ALA A 48 7.91 -1.10 7.00
C ALA A 48 6.90 -0.87 5.86
N LEU A 49 7.35 -0.36 4.71
CA LEU A 49 6.51 -0.16 3.53
C LEU A 49 5.99 -1.48 2.94
N GLU A 50 6.87 -2.49 2.84
CA GLU A 50 6.50 -3.82 2.36
C GLU A 50 5.43 -4.49 3.25
N GLN A 51 5.57 -4.35 4.57
CA GLN A 51 4.60 -4.88 5.53
C GLN A 51 3.22 -4.22 5.34
N GLU A 52 3.16 -2.90 5.17
CA GLU A 52 1.88 -2.21 4.93
C GLU A 52 1.25 -2.63 3.60
N ILE A 53 2.05 -2.80 2.54
CA ILE A 53 1.58 -3.33 1.25
C ILE A 53 1.05 -4.76 1.41
N LYS A 54 1.69 -5.60 2.22
CA LYS A 54 1.22 -6.97 2.51
C LYS A 54 -0.14 -6.94 3.21
N LEU A 55 -0.34 -6.06 4.20
CA LEU A 55 -1.62 -5.88 4.87
C LEU A 55 -2.71 -5.38 3.90
N LEU A 56 -2.37 -4.43 3.03
CA LEU A 56 -3.26 -3.93 1.97
C LEU A 56 -3.73 -5.06 1.05
N LYS A 57 -2.80 -5.89 0.55
CA LYS A 57 -3.10 -7.07 -0.28
C LYS A 57 -4.05 -8.02 0.45
N GLY A 58 -3.79 -8.30 1.73
CA GLY A 58 -4.64 -9.15 2.57
C GLY A 58 -6.08 -8.63 2.67
N ARG A 59 -6.28 -7.31 2.87
CA ARG A 59 -7.62 -6.70 2.94
C ARG A 59 -8.39 -6.83 1.63
N PHE A 60 -7.74 -6.61 0.49
CA PHE A 60 -8.38 -6.77 -0.83
C PHE A 60 -8.68 -8.23 -1.15
N ALA A 61 -7.82 -9.18 -0.75
CA ALA A 61 -8.06 -10.61 -0.92
C ALA A 61 -9.20 -11.13 -0.03
N ALA A 62 -9.26 -10.71 1.24
CA ALA A 62 -10.31 -11.11 2.18
C ALA A 62 -11.71 -10.63 1.75
N GLY A 63 -11.80 -9.51 1.03
CA GLY A 63 -13.05 -9.01 0.44
C GLY A 63 -13.62 -9.86 -0.70
N VAL A 64 -12.80 -10.72 -1.33
CA VAL A 64 -13.21 -11.64 -2.41
C VAL A 64 -13.71 -12.99 -1.83
N LEU A 65 -13.23 -13.37 -0.64
CA LEU A 65 -13.56 -14.66 0.02
C LEU A 65 -14.86 -14.61 0.85
N LYS A 66 -15.89 -13.87 0.40
CA LYS A 66 -17.24 -13.94 0.99
C LYS A 66 -18.05 -15.18 0.57
N ASN A 67 -17.46 -16.10 -0.18
CA ASN A 67 -17.95 -17.47 -0.28
C ASN A 67 -17.04 -18.37 0.56
N GLN A 68 -17.41 -18.60 1.81
CA GLN A 68 -16.86 -19.73 2.57
C GLN A 68 -17.11 -21.01 1.76
N PRO A 69 -16.12 -21.90 1.59
CA PRO A 69 -16.41 -23.24 1.13
C PRO A 69 -17.35 -23.89 2.16
N LYS A 70 -18.59 -24.19 1.75
CA LYS A 70 -19.47 -25.08 2.50
C LYS A 70 -18.78 -26.44 2.54
N PHE A 71 -18.07 -26.72 3.63
CA PHE A 71 -17.62 -28.07 3.92
C PHE A 71 -18.87 -28.95 4.11
N LYS A 72 -19.02 -29.97 3.29
CA LYS A 72 -19.95 -31.08 3.49
C LYS A 72 -19.13 -32.33 3.72
N LEU A 73 -19.51 -33.10 4.74
CA LEU A 73 -19.11 -34.50 4.91
C LEU A 73 -19.65 -35.35 3.75
#